data_AF-A0A1G7NX22-F1
#
_entry.id   AF-A0A1G7NX22-F1
#
_cell.length_a   1.000
_cell.length_b   1.000
_cell.length_c   1.000
_cell.angle_alpha   90.00
_cell.angle_beta   90.00
_cell.angle_gamma   90.00
#
_symmetry.space_group_name_H-M   'P 1'
#
loop_
_entity.id
_entity.type
_entity.pdbx_description
1 polymer ?
#
loop_
_entity_poly.entity_id
_entity_poly.type
_entity_poly.pdbx_seq_one_letter_code
_entity_poly.pdbx_strand_id
1 'polypeptide(L)'
;QAPALLHGQSGDAVLADKAYDSNALRAIIAEIGATAVIPSNRTRRIIIPHDADAYKQRNRIERCFCQLKHFRRLATRYDRRSDNFTGFIHLAAAMIWMQ
;
A
#
# COMPACT_ATOMS: atom_id res chain seq x y z
N GLN A 1 -11.30 -6.10 1.42
CA GLN A 1 -10.72 -5.05 0.55
C GLN A 1 -9.32 -5.42 0.07
N ALA A 2 -8.35 -5.78 0.93
CA ALA A 2 -7.00 -6.15 0.50
C ALA A 2 -6.89 -7.31 -0.52
N PRO A 3 -7.68 -8.41 -0.42
CA PRO A 3 -7.62 -9.50 -1.41
C PRO A 3 -7.97 -9.05 -2.83
N ALA A 4 -8.93 -8.13 -2.98
CA ALA A 4 -9.34 -7.57 -4.26
C ALA A 4 -8.20 -6.83 -4.99
N LEU A 5 -7.23 -6.31 -4.25
CA LEU A 5 -6.09 -5.57 -4.80
C LEU A 5 -4.97 -6.49 -5.30
N LEU A 6 -4.99 -7.77 -4.90
CA LEU A 6 -3.97 -8.74 -5.28
C LEU A 6 -4.38 -9.59 -6.50
N HIS A 7 -5.68 -9.64 -6.81
CA HIS A 7 -6.15 -10.37 -7.99
C HIS A 7 -5.59 -9.77 -9.29
N GLY A 8 -4.99 -10.63 -10.12
CA GLY A 8 -4.42 -10.25 -11.42
C GLY A 8 -3.04 -9.58 -11.35
N GLN A 9 -2.47 -9.42 -10.15
CA GLN A 9 -1.13 -8.88 -9.96
C GLN A 9 -0.11 -10.00 -9.85
N SER A 10 1.08 -9.79 -10.42
CA SER A 10 2.22 -10.70 -10.32
C SER A 10 3.42 -9.93 -9.76
N GLY A 11 4.19 -10.55 -8.88
CA GLY A 11 5.40 -9.98 -8.31
C GLY A 11 6.03 -10.90 -7.26
N ASP A 12 7.33 -10.72 -7.01
CA ASP A 12 8.09 -11.61 -6.12
C ASP A 12 7.85 -11.34 -4.63
N ALA A 13 7.40 -10.13 -4.29
CA ALA A 13 7.18 -9.70 -2.91
C ALA A 13 6.01 -8.71 -2.79
N VAL A 14 5.25 -8.85 -1.70
CA VAL A 14 4.15 -7.95 -1.33
C VAL A 14 4.52 -7.23 -0.04
N LEU A 15 4.71 -5.92 -0.13
CA LEU A 15 4.96 -5.05 1.02
C LEU A 15 3.62 -4.50 1.51
N ALA A 16 3.32 -4.70 2.79
CA ALA A 16 2.11 -4.14 3.39
C ALA A 16 2.33 -3.72 4.84
N ASP A 17 1.44 -2.84 5.31
CA ASP A 17 1.42 -2.42 6.71
C ASP A 17 1.18 -3.58 7.67
N LYS A 18 1.67 -3.40 8.90
CA LYS A 18 1.39 -4.27 10.04
C LYS A 18 -0.10 -4.53 10.28
N ALA A 19 -0.97 -3.57 9.93
CA ALA A 19 -2.43 -3.73 10.03
C ALA A 19 -2.99 -4.81 9.08
N TYR A 20 -2.27 -5.16 8.02
CA TYR A 20 -2.62 -6.21 7.07
C TYR A 20 -2.06 -7.59 7.47
N ASP A 21 -1.46 -7.71 8.65
CA ASP A 21 -0.99 -8.99 9.17
C ASP A 21 -2.17 -9.91 9.50
N SER A 22 -2.57 -10.70 8.51
CA SER A 22 -3.60 -11.74 8.64
C SER A 22 -3.14 -13.02 7.94
N ASN A 23 -3.50 -14.17 8.53
CA ASN A 23 -3.17 -15.47 7.96
C ASN A 23 -3.80 -15.65 6.57
N ALA A 24 -5.05 -15.20 6.41
CA ALA A 24 -5.77 -15.26 5.15
C ALA A 24 -5.05 -14.47 4.04
N LEU A 25 -4.62 -13.23 4.32
CA LEU A 25 -3.89 -12.44 3.32
C LEU A 25 -2.54 -13.05 2.97
N ARG A 26 -1.80 -13.57 3.96
CA ARG A 26 -0.52 -14.25 3.71
C ARG A 26 -0.69 -15.52 2.88
N ALA A 27 -1.77 -16.28 3.09
CA ALA A 27 -2.07 -17.45 2.28
C ALA A 27 -2.34 -17.06 0.81
N ILE A 28 -3.11 -16.00 0.57
CA ILE A 28 -3.38 -15.49 -0.78
C ILE A 28 -2.08 -15.01 -1.45
N ILE A 29 -1.22 -14.30 -0.70
CA ILE A 29 0.09 -13.85 -1.21
C ILE A 29 0.96 -15.04 -1.59
N ALA A 30 0.96 -16.11 -0.79
CA ALA A 30 1.70 -17.34 -1.08
C ALA A 30 1.13 -18.09 -2.29
N GLU A 31 -0.20 -18.10 -2.47
CA GLU A 31 -0.87 -18.70 -3.63
C GLU A 31 -0.49 -18.00 -4.95
N ILE A 32 -0.26 -16.69 -4.90
CA ILE A 32 0.24 -15.89 -6.03
C ILE A 32 1.75 -16.13 -6.28
N GLY A 33 2.43 -16.88 -5.40
CA GLY A 33 3.87 -17.16 -5.51
C GLY A 33 4.75 -16.02 -4.99
N ALA A 34 4.18 -15.06 -4.25
CA ALA A 34 4.88 -13.89 -3.75
C ALA A 34 5.29 -14.03 -2.27
N THR A 35 6.32 -13.30 -1.85
CA THR A 35 6.76 -13.26 -0.45
C THR A 35 6.05 -12.14 0.32
N ALA A 36 5.39 -12.47 1.44
CA ALA A 36 4.72 -11.48 2.28
C ALA A 36 5.71 -10.72 3.18
N VAL A 37 6.15 -9.53 2.76
CA VAL A 37 6.99 -8.60 3.53
C VAL A 37 6.09 -7.72 4.41
N ILE A 38 5.50 -8.35 5.42
CA ILE A 38 4.55 -7.72 6.36
C ILE A 38 5.06 -7.93 7.79
N PRO A 39 5.25 -6.85 8.58
CA PRO A 39 5.61 -6.98 9.98
C PRO A 39 4.51 -7.68 10.78
N SER A 40 4.90 -8.54 11.71
CA SER A 40 3.94 -9.23 12.58
C SER A 40 3.29 -8.27 13.58
N ASN A 41 1.98 -8.42 13.79
CA ASN A 41 1.25 -7.66 14.81
C ASN A 41 1.77 -7.99 16.22
N ARG A 42 1.78 -7.01 17.14
CA ARG A 42 2.25 -7.19 18.52
C ARG A 42 1.39 -8.20 19.29
N THR A 43 0.11 -8.32 18.94
CA THR A 43 -0.84 -9.27 19.55
C THR A 43 -0.62 -10.72 19.09
N ARG A 44 0.24 -10.94 18.09
CA ARG A 44 0.43 -12.27 17.53
C ARG A 44 1.27 -13.15 18.45
N ARG A 45 0.78 -14.36 18.72
CA ARG A 45 1.49 -15.35 19.54
C ARG A 45 2.78 -15.85 18.91
N ILE A 46 2.78 -15.99 17.58
CA ILE A 46 3.92 -16.46 16.80
C ILE A 46 4.37 -15.32 15.90
N ILE A 47 5.60 -14.86 16.09
CA ILE A 47 6.19 -13.80 15.27
C ILE A 47 6.67 -14.43 13.96
N ILE A 48 6.13 -13.95 12.84
CA ILE A 48 6.62 -14.31 11.51
C ILE A 48 7.73 -13.32 11.13
N PRO A 49 8.95 -13.81 10.83
CA PRO A 49 10.03 -12.96 10.35
C PRO A 49 9.68 -12.38 8.97
N HIS A 50 10.14 -11.17 8.72
CA HIS A 50 10.00 -10.49 7.43
C HIS A 50 11.33 -9.83 7.09
N ASP A 51 11.56 -9.62 5.80
CA ASP A 51 12.74 -8.88 5.33
C ASP A 51 12.59 -7.39 5.67
N ALA A 52 13.40 -6.94 6.63
CA ALA A 52 13.39 -5.55 7.09
C ALA A 52 13.96 -4.58 6.04
N ASP A 53 14.90 -5.03 5.20
CA ASP A 53 15.50 -4.18 4.17
C ASP A 53 14.55 -3.99 2.99
N ALA A 54 13.84 -5.05 2.59
CA ALA A 54 12.73 -4.92 1.66
C ALA A 54 11.65 -4.01 2.24
N TYR A 55 11.29 -4.16 3.52
CA TYR A 55 10.25 -3.34 4.16
C TYR A 55 10.57 -1.84 4.14
N LYS A 56 11.84 -1.43 4.21
CA LYS A 56 12.26 -0.01 4.10
C LYS A 56 11.81 0.66 2.80
N GLN A 57 11.62 -0.10 1.71
CA GLN A 57 11.16 0.47 0.43
C GLN A 57 9.76 1.09 0.53
N ARG A 58 8.96 0.69 1.53
CA ARG A 58 7.64 1.28 1.80
C ARG A 58 7.71 2.78 2.11
N ASN A 59 8.82 3.29 2.65
CA ASN A 59 9.01 4.73 2.87
C ASN A 59 8.90 5.55 1.58
N ARG A 60 9.23 4.99 0.40
CA ARG A 60 9.03 5.68 -0.88
C ARG A 60 7.54 5.92 -1.15
N ILE A 61 6.72 4.91 -0.89
CA ILE A 61 5.27 4.95 -1.03
C ILE A 61 4.67 5.95 -0.02
N GLU A 62 5.11 5.90 1.24
CA GLU A 62 4.64 6.84 2.28
C GLU A 62 4.97 8.29 1.96
N ARG A 63 6.19 8.58 1.45
CA ARG A 63 6.58 9.92 1.02
C ARG A 63 5.73 10.42 -0.15
N CYS A 64 5.45 9.55 -1.12
CA CYS A 64 4.54 9.88 -2.23
C CYS A 64 3.15 10.26 -1.72
N PHE A 65 2.56 9.46 -0.82
CA PHE A 65 1.27 9.81 -0.21
C PHE A 65 1.33 11.08 0.65
N CYS A 66 2.46 11.36 1.31
CA CYS A 66 2.66 12.60 2.05
C CYS A 66 2.62 13.81 1.11
N GLN A 67 3.34 13.76 -0.02
CA GLN A 67 3.31 14.81 -1.04
C GLN A 67 1.91 14.99 -1.64
N LEU A 68 1.22 13.89 -1.96
CA LEU A 68 -0.16 13.95 -2.44
C LEU A 68 -1.11 14.62 -1.42
N LYS A 69 -0.86 14.44 -0.12
CA LYS A 69 -1.64 15.08 0.95
C LYS A 69 -1.33 16.56 1.15
N HIS A 70 -0.27 17.11 0.55
CA HIS A 70 -0.07 18.57 0.52
C HIS A 70 -1.24 19.27 -0.20
N PHE A 71 -1.85 18.59 -1.17
CA PHE A 71 -3.07 19.06 -1.80
C PHE A 71 -4.26 18.84 -0.86
N ARG A 72 -4.71 19.92 -0.20
CA ARG A 72 -5.80 19.88 0.79
C ARG A 72 -7.05 19.15 0.30
N ARG A 73 -7.39 19.29 -0.99
CA ARG A 73 -8.53 18.63 -1.65
C ARG A 73 -8.44 17.09 -1.58
N LEU A 74 -7.23 16.54 -1.71
CA LEU A 74 -6.98 15.09 -1.62
C LEU A 74 -6.95 14.61 -0.17
N ALA A 75 -6.32 15.36 0.73
CA ALA A 75 -6.22 15.00 2.15
C ALA A 75 -7.58 14.89 2.85
N THR A 76 -8.53 15.76 2.48
CA THR A 76 -9.86 15.83 3.10
C THR A 76 -10.93 15.07 2.32
N ARG A 77 -10.60 14.59 1.10
CA ARG A 77 -11.53 13.89 0.20
C ARG A 77 -12.84 14.66 -0.04
N TYR A 78 -12.73 15.95 -0.38
CA TYR A 78 -13.92 16.79 -0.65
C TYR A 78 -14.72 16.34 -1.88
N ASP A 79 -14.07 15.71 -2.86
CA ASP A 79 -14.74 15.21 -4.06
C ASP A 79 -15.61 13.98 -3.74
N ARG A 80 -16.93 14.16 -3.87
CA ARG A 80 -17.91 13.08 -3.71
C ARG A 80 -17.99 12.15 -4.93
N ARG A 81 -17.62 12.63 -6.11
CA ARG A 81 -17.60 11.84 -7.35
C ARG A 81 -16.24 11.20 -7.54
N SER A 82 -16.23 9.89 -7.81
CA SER A 82 -15.02 9.12 -8.11
C SER A 82 -14.20 9.76 -9.24
N ASP A 83 -14.86 10.23 -10.29
CA ASP A 83 -14.19 10.72 -11.50
C ASP A 83 -13.39 11.98 -11.21
N ASN A 84 -13.98 12.92 -10.45
CA ASN A 84 -13.30 14.15 -10.05
C ASN A 84 -12.11 13.85 -9.13
N PHE A 85 -12.27 12.88 -8.23
CA PHE A 85 -11.21 12.46 -7.33
C PHE A 85 -10.04 11.84 -8.09
N THR A 86 -10.31 10.93 -9.03
CA THR A 86 -9.30 10.31 -9.89
C THR A 86 -8.61 11.34 -10.79
N GLY A 87 -9.37 12.25 -11.40
CA GLY A 87 -8.80 13.34 -12.20
C GLY A 87 -7.85 14.23 -11.40
N PHE A 88 -8.22 14.55 -10.15
CA PHE A 88 -7.36 15.32 -9.27
C PHE A 88 -6.10 14.55 -8.83
N ILE A 89 -6.19 13.24 -8.60
CA ILE A 89 -5.01 12.39 -8.35
C ILE A 89 -4.04 12.46 -9.52
N HIS A 90 -4.53 12.33 -10.76
CA HIS A 90 -3.68 12.41 -11.96
C HIS A 90 -3.01 13.77 -12.09
N LEU A 91 -3.75 14.86 -11.85
CA LEU A 91 -3.20 16.21 -11.86
C LEU A 91 -2.11 16.38 -10.78
N ALA A 92 -2.39 15.97 -9.54
CA ALA A 92 -1.43 16.06 -8.43
C ALA A 92 -0.17 15.22 -8.71
N ALA A 93 -0.33 14.01 -9.25
CA ALA A 93 0.79 13.16 -9.65
C ALA A 93 1.64 13.79 -10.76
N ALA A 94 1.02 14.38 -11.78
CA ALA A 94 1.73 15.10 -12.85
C ALA A 94 2.50 16.31 -12.31
N MET A 95 1.91 17.07 -11.38
CA MET A 95 2.59 18.20 -10.74
C MET A 95 3.79 17.76 -9.90
N ILE A 96 3.69 16.66 -9.14
CA ILE A 96 4.81 16.09 -8.39
C ILE A 96 5.91 15.59 -9.34
N TRP A 97 5.54 15.04 -10.50
CA TRP A 97 6.50 14.55 -11.49
C TRP A 97 7.29 15.67 -12.19
N MET A 98 6.67 16.82 -12.43
CA MET A 98 7.31 17.96 -13.09
C MET A 98 8.20 18.80 -12.17
N GLN A 99 8.27 18.46 -10.88
CA GLN A 99 8.98 19.22 -9.85
C GLN A 99 10.35 18.61 -9.55
#